data_AF-A0A8R1DVJ9-F1
#
_entry.id   AF-A0A8R1DVJ9-F1
#
_cell.length_a   1.000
_cell.length_b   1.000
_cell.length_c   1.000
_cell.angle_alpha   90.00
_cell.angle_beta   90.00
_cell.angle_gamma   90.00
#
_symmetry.space_group_name_H-M   'P 1'
#
loop_
_entity.id
_entity.type
_entity.pdbx_description
1 polymer ?
#
loop_
_entity_poly.entity_id
_entity_poly.type
_entity_poly.pdbx_seq_one_letter_code
_entity_poly.pdbx_strand_id
1 'polypeptide(L)'
;MSENGGSPSQSTPIIMSLLERVSKLETAFSELTAANAILVETNAKNERIINDLRNSSAPYDLHFPALSNANSTVNIKKSCPLYRDICKNTPLLGKVSAQLKLANDFRQLEKKCCLAVIEGLADDKSDQQSDKDKYFIDALTDACSLPKHIETFRVKCRNPDINARPTKVRFECQKDRDNFIRNFSKALRVI
;
A
#
# COMPACT_ATOMS: atom_id res chain seq x y z
N MET A 1 -87.45 -4.81 -42.61
CA MET A 1 -87.12 -6.00 -41.81
C MET A 1 -85.75 -6.50 -42.26
N SER A 2 -84.96 -6.95 -41.28
CA SER A 2 -83.66 -7.65 -41.38
C SER A 2 -82.46 -6.76 -41.74
N GLU A 3 -81.62 -6.33 -40.79
CA GLU A 3 -80.64 -7.04 -39.92
C GLU A 3 -79.26 -7.27 -40.55
N ASN A 4 -78.28 -6.71 -39.84
CA ASN A 4 -76.94 -7.20 -39.48
C ASN A 4 -75.90 -7.60 -40.53
N GLY A 5 -74.73 -6.96 -40.36
CA GLY A 5 -73.45 -7.45 -40.86
C GLY A 5 -72.26 -6.59 -40.42
N GLY A 6 -72.29 -5.99 -39.23
CA GLY A 6 -71.15 -5.25 -38.68
C GLY A 6 -70.14 -6.21 -38.07
N SER A 7 -69.03 -6.48 -38.77
CA SER A 7 -67.93 -7.29 -38.25
C SER A 7 -67.31 -6.69 -36.99
N PRO A 8 -67.29 -7.39 -35.85
CA PRO A 8 -66.48 -7.00 -34.71
C PRO A 8 -65.06 -7.55 -34.83
N SER A 9 -64.10 -6.90 -34.14
CA SER A 9 -62.94 -7.57 -33.52
C SER A 9 -61.59 -7.65 -34.28
N GLN A 10 -61.03 -6.51 -34.72
CA GLN A 10 -59.56 -6.38 -34.83
C GLN A 10 -58.96 -5.19 -34.06
N SER A 11 -59.72 -4.14 -33.78
CA SER A 11 -59.24 -2.96 -33.05
C SER A 11 -59.08 -3.21 -31.54
N THR A 12 -59.97 -4.00 -30.95
CA THR A 12 -60.00 -4.33 -29.51
C THR A 12 -58.74 -5.04 -29.02
N PRO A 13 -58.21 -6.08 -29.69
CA PRO A 13 -56.97 -6.74 -29.24
C PRO A 13 -55.73 -5.83 -29.33
N ILE A 14 -55.68 -4.92 -30.32
CA ILE A 14 -54.57 -3.97 -30.46
C ILE A 14 -54.60 -2.93 -29.34
N ILE A 15 -55.79 -2.39 -29.01
CA ILE A 15 -55.96 -1.42 -27.92
C ILE A 15 -55.57 -2.04 -26.57
N MET A 16 -55.99 -3.28 -26.30
CA MET A 16 -55.63 -3.99 -25.07
C MET A 16 -54.11 -4.23 -24.96
N SER A 17 -53.46 -4.60 -26.07
CA SER A 17 -51.99 -4.78 -26.11
C SER A 17 -51.24 -3.47 -25.86
N LEU A 18 -51.73 -2.34 -26.40
CA LEU A 18 -51.15 -1.03 -26.15
C LEU A 18 -51.31 -0.59 -24.70
N LEU A 19 -52.48 -0.80 -24.10
CA LEU A 19 -52.72 -0.50 -22.68
C LEU A 19 -51.81 -1.31 -21.75
N GLU A 20 -51.61 -2.60 -22.05
CA GLU A 20 -50.69 -3.44 -21.28
C GLU A 20 -49.24 -2.95 -21.38
N ARG A 21 -48.82 -2.54 -22.58
CA ARG A 21 -47.47 -1.96 -22.79
C ARG A 21 -47.30 -0.63 -22.05
N VAL A 22 -48.32 0.23 -22.05
CA VAL A 22 -48.31 1.49 -21.30
C VAL A 22 -48.20 1.23 -19.80
N SER A 23 -48.98 0.29 -19.26
CA SER A 23 -48.91 -0.09 -17.84
C SER A 23 -47.51 -0.61 -17.44
N LYS A 24 -46.87 -1.42 -18.29
CA LYS A 24 -45.48 -1.87 -18.07
C LYS A 24 -44.49 -0.72 -18.09
N LEU A 25 -44.67 0.25 -18.99
CA LEU A 25 -43.86 1.47 -19.08
C LEU A 25 -44.01 2.34 -17.83
N GLU A 26 -45.24 2.54 -17.34
CA GLU A 26 -45.52 3.31 -16.12
C GLU A 26 -44.89 2.67 -14.88
N THR A 27 -44.91 1.33 -14.80
CA THR A 27 -44.27 0.58 -13.73
C THR A 27 -42.75 0.74 -13.76
N ALA A 28 -42.14 0.51 -14.93
CA ALA A 28 -40.69 0.66 -15.11
C ALA A 28 -40.22 2.10 -14.87
N PHE A 29 -41.02 3.10 -15.26
CA PHE A 29 -40.71 4.51 -15.02
C PHE A 29 -40.74 4.85 -13.52
N SER A 30 -41.71 4.28 -12.80
CA SER A 30 -41.83 4.45 -11.34
C SER A 30 -40.65 3.82 -10.60
N GLU A 31 -40.23 2.61 -11.00
CA GLU A 31 -39.04 1.93 -10.48
C GLU A 31 -37.75 2.72 -10.76
N LEU A 32 -37.60 3.22 -12.00
CA LEU A 32 -36.44 4.04 -12.38
C LEU A 32 -36.37 5.34 -11.57
N THR A 33 -37.53 5.97 -11.35
CA THR A 33 -37.63 7.20 -10.54
C THR A 33 -37.20 6.93 -9.09
N ALA A 34 -37.66 5.82 -8.51
CA ALA A 34 -37.27 5.41 -7.15
C ALA A 34 -35.76 5.10 -7.05
N ALA A 35 -35.21 4.35 -8.01
CA ALA A 35 -33.78 4.04 -8.05
C ALA A 35 -32.92 5.30 -8.20
N ASN A 36 -33.36 6.25 -9.03
CA ASN A 36 -32.65 7.52 -9.22
C ASN A 36 -32.65 8.37 -7.94
N ALA A 37 -33.75 8.39 -7.18
CA ALA A 37 -33.81 9.08 -5.90
C ALA A 37 -32.79 8.51 -4.89
N ILE A 38 -32.68 7.19 -4.80
CA ILE A 38 -31.69 6.50 -3.94
C ILE A 38 -30.25 6.85 -4.37
N LEU A 39 -29.99 6.89 -5.68
CA LEU A 39 -28.68 7.22 -6.23
C LEU A 39 -28.28 8.66 -5.93
N VAL A 40 -29.21 9.61 -6.04
CA VAL A 40 -29.00 11.02 -5.69
C VAL A 40 -28.66 11.16 -4.20
N GLU A 41 -29.40 10.49 -3.32
CA GLU A 41 -29.12 10.52 -1.87
C GLU A 41 -27.75 9.93 -1.55
N THR A 42 -27.40 8.80 -2.17
CA THR A 42 -26.11 8.13 -1.97
C THR A 42 -24.96 9.02 -2.44
N ASN A 43 -25.09 9.67 -3.59
CA ASN A 43 -24.07 10.59 -4.09
C ASN A 43 -23.92 11.81 -3.18
N ALA A 44 -25.02 12.38 -2.68
CA ALA A 44 -24.97 13.49 -1.73
C ALA A 44 -24.24 13.09 -0.43
N LYS A 45 -24.45 11.86 0.06
CA LYS A 45 -23.74 11.33 1.23
C LYS A 45 -22.24 11.14 0.96
N ASN A 46 -21.88 10.62 -0.20
CA ASN A 46 -20.48 10.44 -0.60
C ASN A 46 -19.74 11.78 -0.72
N GLU A 47 -20.37 12.80 -1.32
CA GLU A 47 -19.79 14.14 -1.43
C GLU A 47 -19.56 14.78 -0.05
N ARG A 48 -20.49 14.57 0.91
CA ARG A 48 -20.28 15.01 2.29
C ARG A 48 -19.05 14.35 2.92
N ILE A 49 -18.90 13.04 2.77
CA ILE A 49 -17.73 12.31 3.29
C ILE A 49 -16.43 12.80 2.66
N ILE A 50 -16.42 13.02 1.34
CA ILE A 50 -15.24 13.53 0.63
C ILE A 50 -14.86 14.93 1.14
N ASN A 51 -15.85 15.80 1.34
CA ASN A 51 -15.62 17.14 1.88
C ASN A 51 -15.15 17.10 3.33
N ASP A 52 -15.72 16.24 4.17
CA ASP A 52 -15.26 16.05 5.55
C ASP A 52 -13.79 15.58 5.58
N LEU A 53 -13.41 14.65 4.70
CA LEU A 53 -12.02 14.17 4.59
C LEU A 53 -11.05 15.25 4.07
N ARG A 54 -11.50 16.10 3.15
CA ARG A 54 -10.69 17.23 2.63
C ARG A 54 -10.54 18.36 3.65
N ASN A 55 -11.61 18.63 4.40
CA ASN A 55 -11.71 19.77 5.32
C ASN A 55 -11.47 19.38 6.78
N SER A 56 -11.19 18.11 7.07
CA SER A 56 -10.65 17.68 8.35
C SER A 56 -9.21 18.20 8.48
N SER A 57 -9.07 19.51 8.65
CA SER A 57 -7.92 20.14 9.27
C SER A 57 -8.09 20.03 10.79
N ALA A 58 -8.11 18.80 11.31
CA ALA A 58 -7.60 18.65 12.65
C ALA A 58 -6.15 19.18 12.57
N PRO A 59 -5.75 20.19 13.37
CA PRO A 59 -4.34 20.47 13.51
C PRO A 59 -3.74 19.13 13.88
N TYR A 60 -2.78 18.66 13.08
CA TYR A 60 -2.03 17.47 13.41
C TYR A 60 -1.40 17.80 14.76
N ASP A 61 -2.05 17.37 15.83
CA ASP A 61 -1.43 17.35 17.13
C ASP A 61 -0.29 16.36 16.93
N LEU A 62 0.91 16.91 16.80
CA LEU A 62 2.16 16.19 16.58
C LEU A 62 2.45 15.23 17.76
N HIS A 63 1.54 15.12 18.73
CA HIS A 63 1.42 14.04 19.68
C HIS A 63 0.45 12.92 19.26
N PHE A 64 0.52 12.47 18.01
CA PHE A 64 0.50 11.02 17.86
C PHE A 64 1.65 10.48 18.70
N PRO A 65 1.46 9.49 19.60
CA PRO A 65 2.60 8.81 20.18
C PRO A 65 3.41 8.37 18.97
N ALA A 66 4.62 8.90 18.82
CA ALA A 66 5.52 8.43 17.79
C ALA A 66 5.45 6.92 17.92
N LEU A 67 5.01 6.24 16.85
CA LEU A 67 5.27 4.82 16.67
C LEU A 67 6.78 4.77 16.55
N SER A 68 7.40 4.87 17.72
CA SER A 68 8.81 4.84 17.97
C SER A 68 9.24 3.64 17.17
N ASN A 69 10.22 3.82 16.29
CA ASN A 69 10.85 2.77 15.50
C ASN A 69 11.23 1.62 16.43
N ALA A 70 10.26 0.79 16.70
CA ALA A 70 10.35 -0.40 17.47
C ALA A 70 10.50 -1.42 16.37
N ASN A 71 11.74 -1.88 16.22
CA ASN A 71 12.02 -3.20 15.71
C ASN A 71 11.38 -4.29 16.62
N SER A 72 10.22 -4.03 17.22
CA SER A 72 9.35 -5.05 17.74
C SER A 72 8.71 -5.66 16.51
N THR A 73 9.16 -6.87 16.20
CA THR A 73 8.25 -7.94 15.85
C THR A 73 6.85 -7.59 16.35
N VAL A 74 5.99 -7.10 15.45
CA VAL A 74 4.63 -6.71 15.78
C VAL A 74 3.99 -7.97 16.31
N ASN A 75 3.92 -8.04 17.64
CA ASN A 75 3.35 -9.17 18.34
C ASN A 75 1.86 -9.06 18.04
N ILE A 76 1.43 -9.76 16.99
CA ILE A 76 0.04 -9.92 16.53
C ILE A 76 -0.90 -10.34 17.69
N LYS A 77 -0.35 -10.72 18.85
CA LYS A 77 -1.10 -11.16 20.03
C LYS A 77 -1.87 -10.08 20.80
N LYS A 78 -1.83 -8.79 20.43
CA LYS A 78 -2.65 -7.76 21.11
C LYS A 78 -3.29 -6.76 20.14
N SER A 79 -4.18 -7.24 19.27
CA SER A 79 -5.23 -6.37 18.71
C SER A 79 -6.04 -5.82 19.88
N CYS A 80 -6.16 -4.49 20.03
CA CYS A 80 -6.99 -3.95 21.09
C CYS A 80 -8.47 -4.38 20.88
N PRO A 81 -9.24 -4.68 21.94
CA PRO A 81 -10.60 -5.17 21.81
C PRO A 81 -11.50 -4.24 20.98
N LEU A 82 -11.34 -2.92 21.16
CA LEU A 82 -12.06 -1.90 20.41
C LEU A 82 -11.77 -1.95 18.90
N TYR A 83 -10.50 -2.12 18.50
CA TYR A 83 -10.11 -2.23 17.10
C TYR A 83 -10.72 -3.47 16.45
N ARG A 84 -10.73 -4.60 17.19
CA ARG A 84 -11.34 -5.84 16.71
C ARG A 84 -12.84 -5.67 16.47
N ASP A 85 -13.54 -4.98 17.36
CA ASP A 85 -14.99 -4.79 17.25
C ASP A 85 -15.34 -3.78 16.14
N ILE A 86 -14.50 -2.77 15.89
CA ILE A 86 -14.61 -1.89 14.71
C ILE A 86 -14.38 -2.67 13.41
N CYS A 87 -13.38 -3.55 13.34
CA CYS A 87 -13.14 -4.38 12.15
C CYS A 87 -14.27 -5.37 11.86
N LYS A 88 -14.96 -5.87 12.89
CA LYS A 88 -16.17 -6.71 12.72
C LYS A 88 -17.33 -5.92 12.14
N ASN A 89 -17.51 -4.68 12.59
CA ASN A 89 -18.60 -3.81 12.16
C ASN A 89 -18.31 -3.13 10.81
N THR A 90 -17.04 -3.07 10.40
CA THR A 90 -16.60 -2.47 9.14
C THR A 90 -15.64 -3.42 8.41
N PRO A 91 -16.16 -4.42 7.67
CA PRO A 91 -15.34 -5.46 7.03
C PRO A 91 -14.29 -4.95 6.04
N LEU A 92 -14.53 -3.79 5.42
CA LEU A 92 -13.60 -3.13 4.52
C LEU A 92 -12.35 -2.61 5.25
N LEU A 93 -12.48 -2.17 6.51
CA LEU A 93 -11.37 -1.61 7.28
C LEU A 93 -10.28 -2.65 7.56
N GLY A 94 -10.68 -3.88 7.88
CA GLY A 94 -9.73 -4.98 8.07
C GLY A 94 -8.96 -5.31 6.79
N LYS A 95 -9.64 -5.30 5.64
CA LYS A 95 -9.01 -5.53 4.32
C LYS A 95 -8.05 -4.40 3.94
N VAL A 96 -8.45 -3.15 4.09
CA VAL A 96 -7.61 -1.97 3.80
C VAL A 96 -6.38 -1.96 4.71
N SER A 97 -6.54 -2.25 6.00
CA SER A 97 -5.41 -2.32 6.93
C SER A 97 -4.42 -3.43 6.57
N ALA A 98 -4.91 -4.61 6.19
CA ALA A 98 -4.06 -5.71 5.73
C ALA A 98 -3.31 -5.36 4.44
N GLN A 99 -3.97 -4.71 3.48
CA GLN A 99 -3.35 -4.27 2.23
C GLN A 99 -2.32 -3.17 2.46
N LEU A 100 -2.58 -2.23 3.36
CA LEU A 100 -1.64 -1.18 3.75
C LEU A 100 -0.38 -1.78 4.40
N LYS A 101 -0.56 -2.77 5.28
CA LYS A 101 0.56 -3.50 5.90
C LYS A 101 1.40 -4.20 4.83
N LEU A 102 0.76 -4.93 3.92
CA LEU A 102 1.44 -5.62 2.83
C LEU A 102 2.24 -4.64 1.94
N ALA A 103 1.65 -3.50 1.58
CA ALA A 103 2.32 -2.47 0.79
C ALA A 103 3.55 -1.88 1.52
N ASN A 104 3.47 -1.72 2.84
CA ASN A 104 4.61 -1.27 3.65
C ASN A 104 5.71 -2.34 3.70
N ASP A 105 5.34 -3.61 3.88
CA ASP A 105 6.29 -4.73 3.87
C ASP A 105 7.03 -4.83 2.53
N PHE A 106 6.33 -4.70 1.39
CA PHE A 106 6.95 -4.64 0.06
C PHE A 106 7.91 -3.46 -0.06
N ARG A 107 7.50 -2.25 0.35
CA ARG A 107 8.36 -1.07 0.32
C ARG A 107 9.63 -1.26 1.17
N GLN A 108 9.52 -1.92 2.32
CA GLN A 108 10.68 -2.21 3.17
C GLN A 108 11.59 -3.26 2.54
N LEU A 109 11.01 -4.27 1.88
CA LEU A 109 11.77 -5.30 1.18
C LEU A 109 12.55 -4.70 0.02
N GLU A 110 11.92 -3.85 -0.80
CA GLU A 110 12.58 -3.11 -1.88
C GLU A 110 13.76 -2.28 -1.37
N LYS A 111 13.62 -1.62 -0.21
CA LYS A 111 14.71 -0.83 0.38
C LYS A 111 15.90 -1.70 0.84
N LYS A 112 15.66 -2.97 1.17
CA LYS A 112 16.64 -3.90 1.76
C LYS A 112 17.24 -4.87 0.73
N CYS A 113 16.55 -5.15 -0.37
CA CYS A 113 16.97 -6.18 -1.33
C CYS A 113 18.31 -5.85 -2.03
N CYS A 114 18.67 -4.57 -2.12
CA CYS A 114 19.93 -4.10 -2.68
C CYS A 114 20.97 -3.70 -1.61
N LEU A 115 20.79 -4.09 -0.34
CA LEU A 115 21.72 -3.76 0.76
C LEU A 115 22.58 -4.98 1.15
N ALA A 116 23.89 -4.82 1.14
CA ALA A 116 24.83 -5.75 1.77
C ALA A 116 25.21 -5.25 3.18
N VAL A 117 25.54 -6.20 4.05
CA VAL A 117 26.03 -5.93 5.41
C VAL A 117 27.41 -6.56 5.53
N ILE A 118 28.38 -5.76 5.94
CA ILE A 118 29.74 -6.21 6.22
C ILE A 118 29.98 -6.05 7.71
N GLU A 119 30.36 -7.14 8.36
CA GLU A 119 30.68 -7.18 9.78
C GLU A 119 32.19 -7.30 9.98
N GLY A 120 32.68 -6.85 11.14
CA GLY A 120 34.10 -7.00 11.52
C GLY A 120 35.08 -6.05 10.83
N LEU A 121 34.62 -5.08 10.04
CA LEU A 121 35.49 -3.98 9.60
C LEU A 121 35.87 -3.11 10.79
N ALA A 122 37.14 -2.68 10.82
CA ALA A 122 37.65 -1.75 11.82
C ALA A 122 36.71 -0.54 11.96
N ASP A 123 36.43 -0.15 13.20
CA ASP A 123 35.52 0.94 13.54
C ASP A 123 36.14 1.78 14.64
N ASP A 124 36.57 2.98 14.30
CA ASP A 124 37.09 3.93 15.29
C ASP A 124 35.98 4.73 16.00
N LYS A 125 34.71 4.41 15.70
CA LYS A 125 33.52 5.05 16.24
C LYS A 125 33.37 6.55 15.91
N SER A 126 34.22 7.10 15.04
CA SER A 126 34.10 8.49 14.57
C SER A 126 32.88 8.71 13.70
N ASP A 127 32.51 9.98 13.53
CA ASP A 127 31.43 10.39 12.63
C ASP A 127 31.82 10.21 11.16
N GLN A 128 33.12 10.27 10.84
CA GLN A 128 33.69 10.08 9.49
C GLN A 128 33.96 8.62 9.13
N GLN A 129 33.64 7.65 10.00
CA GLN A 129 33.90 6.24 9.72
C GLN A 129 33.23 5.76 8.41
N SER A 130 32.05 6.30 8.08
CA SER A 130 31.36 5.95 6.83
C SER A 130 32.17 6.37 5.59
N ASP A 131 32.89 7.49 5.65
CA ASP A 131 33.73 7.97 4.53
C ASP A 131 34.98 7.10 4.38
N LYS A 132 35.57 6.67 5.49
CA LYS A 132 36.70 5.73 5.50
C LYS A 132 36.30 4.37 4.93
N ASP A 133 35.14 3.86 5.34
CA ASP A 133 34.57 2.63 4.78
C ASP A 133 34.33 2.79 3.28
N LYS A 134 33.73 3.90 2.86
CA LYS A 134 33.45 4.17 1.46
C LYS A 134 34.74 4.13 0.63
N TYR A 135 35.79 4.83 1.09
CA TYR A 135 37.09 4.84 0.41
C TYR A 135 37.69 3.43 0.29
N PHE A 136 37.64 2.66 1.38
CA PHE A 136 38.12 1.27 1.37
C PHE A 136 37.33 0.39 0.38
N ILE A 137 35.99 0.49 0.39
CA ILE A 137 35.14 -0.30 -0.49
C ILE A 137 35.29 0.14 -1.95
N ASP A 138 35.46 1.43 -2.23
CA ASP A 138 35.76 1.94 -3.58
C ASP A 138 37.09 1.34 -4.09
N ALA A 139 38.15 1.40 -3.30
CA ALA A 139 39.45 0.84 -3.67
C ALA A 139 39.39 -0.66 -3.94
N LEU A 140 38.69 -1.43 -3.09
CA LEU A 140 38.45 -2.86 -3.29
C LEU A 140 37.64 -3.13 -4.57
N THR A 141 36.64 -2.29 -4.83
CA THR A 141 35.77 -2.40 -6.00
C THR A 141 36.55 -2.20 -7.28
N ASP A 142 37.40 -1.18 -7.32
CA ASP A 142 38.23 -0.87 -8.49
C ASP A 142 39.34 -1.92 -8.68
N ALA A 143 40.02 -2.34 -7.60
CA ALA A 143 41.11 -3.31 -7.68
C ALA A 143 40.64 -4.71 -8.11
N CYS A 144 39.45 -5.13 -7.68
CA CYS A 144 38.92 -6.48 -7.92
C CYS A 144 37.77 -6.51 -8.93
N SER A 145 37.50 -5.40 -9.63
CA SER A 145 36.38 -5.27 -10.58
C SER A 145 35.03 -5.72 -9.99
N LEU A 146 34.76 -5.39 -8.71
CA LEU A 146 33.48 -5.68 -8.08
C LEU A 146 32.40 -4.69 -8.58
N PRO A 147 31.11 -5.00 -8.36
CA PRO A 147 30.03 -4.06 -8.67
C PRO A 147 30.17 -2.75 -7.88
N LYS A 148 29.92 -1.61 -8.55
CA LYS A 148 29.92 -0.30 -7.89
C LYS A 148 28.71 -0.15 -6.97
N HIS A 149 28.98 0.35 -5.77
CA HIS A 149 27.97 0.69 -4.79
C HIS A 149 27.56 2.16 -4.94
N ILE A 150 26.37 2.50 -4.46
CA ILE A 150 25.81 3.85 -4.50
C ILE A 150 26.04 4.58 -3.18
N GLU A 151 25.98 3.82 -2.08
CA GLU A 151 26.00 4.38 -0.74
C GLU A 151 26.70 3.40 0.20
N THR A 152 27.58 3.92 1.05
CA THR A 152 28.20 3.18 2.16
C THR A 152 27.99 3.97 3.43
N PHE A 153 27.47 3.31 4.47
CA PHE A 153 27.18 3.98 5.74
C PHE A 153 27.20 3.01 6.92
N ARG A 154 27.48 3.52 8.11
CA ARG A 154 27.24 2.81 9.38
C ARG A 154 26.02 3.39 10.08
N VAL A 155 25.20 2.50 10.65
CA VAL A 155 24.07 2.93 11.50
C VAL A 155 24.58 3.19 12.91
N LYS A 156 24.10 4.27 13.55
CA LYS A 156 24.40 4.53 14.96
C LYS A 156 23.92 3.33 15.81
N CYS A 157 24.86 2.65 16.45
CA CYS A 157 24.55 1.60 17.42
C CYS A 157 24.14 2.23 18.76
N ARG A 158 23.04 1.72 19.33
CA ARG A 158 22.60 2.12 20.68
C ARG A 158 23.42 1.47 21.79
N ASN A 159 24.04 0.33 21.50
CA ASN A 159 24.90 -0.37 22.46
C ASN A 159 26.33 0.21 22.38
N PRO A 160 26.86 0.82 23.45
CA PRO A 160 28.22 1.37 23.46
C PRO A 160 29.31 0.29 23.43
N ASP A 161 29.01 -0.91 23.92
CA ASP A 161 29.98 -2.01 24.13
C ASP A 161 30.23 -2.83 22.85
N ILE A 162 29.64 -2.45 21.72
CA ILE A 162 29.91 -3.13 20.45
C ILE A 162 31.33 -2.80 19.97
N ASN A 163 32.07 -3.85 19.61
CA ASN A 163 33.44 -3.73 19.12
C ASN A 163 33.52 -3.00 17.77
N ALA A 164 32.60 -3.30 16.84
CA ALA A 164 32.51 -2.62 15.55
C ALA A 164 31.05 -2.56 15.06
N ARG A 165 30.59 -1.37 14.65
CA ARG A 165 29.26 -1.15 14.08
C ARG A 165 29.21 -1.76 12.67
N PRO A 166 28.18 -2.52 12.27
CA PRO A 166 28.14 -3.09 10.92
C PRO A 166 28.11 -2.01 9.82
N THR A 167 28.90 -2.23 8.76
CA THR A 167 28.89 -1.39 7.55
C THR A 167 27.78 -1.86 6.62
N LYS A 168 27.00 -0.90 6.11
CA LYS A 168 25.96 -1.14 5.12
C LYS A 168 26.43 -0.59 3.79
N VAL A 169 26.29 -1.40 2.74
CA VAL A 169 26.66 -1.03 1.37
C VAL A 169 25.45 -1.23 0.46
N ARG A 170 24.99 -0.17 -0.19
CA ARG A 170 23.81 -0.17 -1.07
C ARG A 170 24.22 -0.23 -2.54
N PHE A 171 23.50 -1.02 -3.31
CA PHE A 171 23.64 -1.16 -4.75
C PHE A 171 22.38 -0.69 -5.48
N GLU A 172 22.49 -0.45 -6.80
CA GLU A 172 21.35 -0.10 -7.65
C GLU A 172 20.34 -1.25 -7.72
N CYS A 173 20.86 -2.47 -7.86
CA CYS A 173 20.03 -3.66 -8.03
C CYS A 173 20.49 -4.83 -7.17
N GLN A 174 19.58 -5.77 -6.94
CA GLN A 174 19.84 -6.98 -6.15
C GLN A 174 20.95 -7.85 -6.78
N LYS A 175 21.01 -7.93 -8.11
CA LYS A 175 22.02 -8.72 -8.83
C LYS A 175 23.45 -8.27 -8.50
N ASP A 176 23.69 -6.97 -8.46
CA ASP A 176 24.99 -6.40 -8.12
C ASP A 176 25.34 -6.66 -6.67
N ARG A 177 24.37 -6.47 -5.76
CA ARG A 177 24.52 -6.81 -4.35
C ARG A 177 24.92 -8.28 -4.15
N ASP A 178 24.23 -9.20 -4.82
CA ASP A 178 24.51 -10.64 -4.73
C ASP A 178 25.86 -11.00 -5.36
N ASN A 179 26.25 -10.34 -6.45
CA ASN A 179 27.56 -10.52 -7.07
C ASN A 179 28.70 -9.99 -6.18
N PHE A 180 28.50 -8.83 -5.55
CA PHE A 180 29.43 -8.27 -4.58
C PHE A 180 29.62 -9.23 -3.40
N ILE A 181 28.54 -9.67 -2.74
CA ILE A 181 28.62 -10.58 -1.57
C ILE A 181 29.39 -11.87 -1.90
N ARG A 182 29.10 -12.50 -3.06
CA ARG A 182 29.75 -13.76 -3.46
C ARG A 182 31.25 -13.64 -3.71
N ASN A 183 31.73 -12.47 -4.10
CA ASN A 183 33.12 -12.25 -4.48
C ASN A 183 33.90 -11.43 -3.44
N PHE A 184 33.23 -10.75 -2.50
CA PHE A 184 33.85 -9.88 -1.51
C PHE A 184 34.95 -10.59 -0.70
N SER A 185 34.68 -11.77 -0.15
CA SER A 185 35.69 -12.51 0.62
C SER A 185 36.88 -12.99 -0.23
N LYS A 186 36.71 -13.15 -1.54
CA LYS A 186 37.81 -13.48 -2.45
C LYS A 186 38.66 -12.23 -2.71
N ALA A 187 38.00 -11.09 -2.97
CA ALA A 187 38.65 -9.80 -3.16
C ALA A 187 39.48 -9.39 -1.94
N LEU A 188 38.96 -9.60 -0.72
CA LEU A 188 39.68 -9.34 0.53
C LEU A 188 40.97 -10.15 0.73
N ARG A 189 41.18 -11.25 -0.01
CA ARG A 189 42.42 -12.04 0.09
C ARG A 189 43.51 -11.58 -0.89
N VAL A 190 43.14 -10.73 -1.84
CA VAL A 190 44.03 -10.24 -2.90
C VAL A 190 44.72 -8.93 -2.47
N ILE A 191 44.16 -8.24 -1.48
CA ILE A 191 44.66 -6.99 -0.89
C ILE A 191 45.21 -7.30 0.50
#